data_AF-H2C2S4-F1
#
_entry.id   AF-H2C2S4-F1
#
_cell.length_a   1.000
_cell.length_b   1.000
_cell.length_c   1.000
_cell.angle_alpha   90.00
_cell.angle_beta   90.00
_cell.angle_gamma   90.00
#
_symmetry.space_group_name_H-M   'P 1'
#
loop_
_entity.id
_entity.type
_entity.pdbx_description
1 polymer ?
#
loop_
_entity_poly.entity_id
_entity_poly.type
_entity_poly.pdbx_seq_one_letter_code
_entity_poly.pdbx_strand_id
1 'polypeptide(L)'
;MNSSTEAGYLRELLVNLRRAIYSISVLAFGLSGDAREDALVIRRMMRQLLRRIKDKDAQGNVGNLDELFGAIILGLSILYLEIEEELKKEQVMVIQDMLLS
;
A
#
# COMPACT_ATOMS: atom_id res chain seq x y z
N MET A 1 -14.61 -11.54 21.65
CA MET A 1 -13.40 -11.41 20.80
C MET A 1 -12.58 -10.26 21.35
N ASN A 2 -11.29 -10.49 21.61
CA ASN A 2 -10.41 -9.59 22.37
C ASN A 2 -10.09 -8.31 21.60
N SER A 3 -10.62 -7.17 22.06
CA SER A 3 -10.33 -5.82 21.53
C SER A 3 -8.83 -5.48 21.51
N SER A 4 -8.04 -6.11 22.37
CA SER A 4 -6.58 -5.99 22.42
C SER A 4 -5.88 -6.62 21.22
N THR A 5 -6.44 -7.67 20.62
CA THR A 5 -5.86 -8.34 19.44
C THR A 5 -6.14 -7.53 18.18
N GLU A 6 -7.37 -7.01 18.04
CA GLU A 6 -7.80 -6.19 16.90
C GLU A 6 -7.04 -4.86 16.81
N ALA A 7 -6.81 -4.20 17.96
CA ALA A 7 -5.95 -3.02 18.04
C ALA A 7 -4.47 -3.31 17.69
N GLY A 8 -3.99 -4.52 18.00
CA GLY A 8 -2.66 -5.00 17.63
C GLY A 8 -2.50 -5.10 16.11
N TYR A 9 -3.44 -5.80 15.45
CA TYR A 9 -3.45 -5.95 13.99
C TYR A 9 -3.56 -4.61 13.26
N LEU A 10 -4.41 -3.69 13.75
CA LEU A 10 -4.54 -2.37 13.14
C LEU A 10 -3.24 -1.57 13.22
N ARG A 11 -2.54 -1.65 14.35
CA ARG A 11 -1.25 -0.97 14.55
C ARG A 11 -0.18 -1.53 13.62
N GLU A 12 -0.13 -2.85 13.46
CA GLU A 12 0.79 -3.53 12.55
C GLU A 12 0.52 -3.13 11.09
N LEU A 13 -0.74 -3.17 10.65
CA LEU A 13 -1.15 -2.68 9.34
C LEU A 13 -0.71 -1.23 9.09
N LEU A 14 -0.90 -0.34 10.07
CA LEU A 14 -0.47 1.06 9.97
C LEU A 14 1.05 1.22 9.84
N VAL A 15 1.83 0.36 10.49
CA VAL A 15 3.30 0.33 10.37
C VAL A 15 3.69 -0.17 8.98
N ASN A 16 3.13 -1.29 8.56
CA ASN A 16 3.39 -1.91 7.26
C ASN A 16 3.02 -0.99 6.11
N LEU A 17 1.86 -0.32 6.18
CA LEU A 17 1.42 0.65 5.17
C LEU A 17 2.38 1.85 5.06
N ARG A 18 2.94 2.34 6.18
CA ARG A 18 3.97 3.41 6.13
C ARG A 18 5.26 2.92 5.46
N ARG A 19 5.68 1.69 5.75
CA ARG A 19 6.86 1.08 5.11
C ARG A 19 6.62 0.90 3.62
N ALA A 20 5.45 0.39 3.21
CA ALA A 20 5.05 0.27 1.82
C ALA A 20 5.06 1.63 1.08
N ILE A 21 4.52 2.70 1.69
CA ILE A 21 4.55 4.07 1.13
C ILE A 21 5.99 4.56 0.90
N TYR A 22 6.90 4.24 1.82
CA TYR A 22 8.31 4.59 1.66
C TYR A 22 8.95 3.78 0.54
N SER A 23 8.81 2.45 0.58
CA SER A 23 9.37 1.54 -0.42
C SER A 23 8.92 1.87 -1.84
N ILE A 24 7.62 2.14 -2.05
CA ILE A 24 7.13 2.53 -3.38
C ILE A 24 7.64 3.90 -3.82
N SER A 25 7.99 4.80 -2.88
CA SER A 25 8.65 6.07 -3.22
C SER A 25 10.07 5.86 -3.73
N VAL A 26 10.80 4.90 -3.14
CA VAL A 26 12.14 4.51 -3.58
C VAL A 26 12.09 3.83 -4.94
N LEU A 27 11.17 2.87 -5.11
CA LEU A 27 10.95 2.21 -6.41
C LEU A 27 10.62 3.24 -7.50
N ALA A 28 9.69 4.17 -7.24
CA ALA A 28 9.31 5.21 -8.20
C ALA A 28 10.48 6.12 -8.62
N PHE A 29 11.49 6.31 -7.74
CA PHE A 29 12.70 7.06 -8.09
C PHE A 29 13.58 6.32 -9.11
N GLY A 30 13.58 4.98 -9.06
CA GLY A 30 14.29 4.13 -10.01
C GLY A 30 13.52 3.86 -11.31
N LEU A 31 12.25 4.22 -11.39
CA LEU A 31 11.39 4.03 -12.57
C LEU A 31 11.36 5.26 -13.48
N SER A 32 10.87 5.08 -14.70
CA SER A 32 10.70 6.15 -15.69
C SER A 32 9.41 5.94 -16.50
N GLY A 33 8.92 7.00 -17.15
CA GLY A 33 7.69 6.93 -17.96
C GLY A 33 6.46 6.55 -17.14
N ASP A 34 5.56 5.80 -17.77
CA ASP A 34 4.24 5.44 -17.21
C ASP A 34 4.37 4.63 -15.91
N ALA A 35 5.28 3.66 -15.85
CA ALA A 35 5.54 2.87 -14.64
C ALA A 35 5.88 3.73 -13.41
N ARG A 36 6.59 4.85 -13.61
CA ARG A 36 6.85 5.81 -12.52
C ARG A 36 5.57 6.50 -12.07
N GLU A 37 4.75 6.98 -13.00
CA GLU A 37 3.49 7.62 -12.67
C GLU A 37 2.53 6.67 -11.95
N ASP A 38 2.45 5.42 -12.39
CA ASP A 38 1.63 4.39 -11.75
C ASP A 38 2.10 4.09 -10.32
N ALA A 39 3.41 3.94 -10.10
CA ALA A 39 3.97 3.82 -8.75
C ALA A 39 3.60 5.03 -7.86
N LEU A 40 3.58 6.24 -8.42
CA LEU A 40 3.20 7.45 -7.69
C LEU A 40 1.67 7.52 -7.42
N VAL A 41 0.84 7.03 -8.34
CA VAL A 41 -0.62 6.87 -8.16
C VAL A 41 -0.89 5.91 -7.01
N ILE A 42 -0.30 4.72 -7.05
CA ILE A 42 -0.45 3.69 -6.02
C ILE A 42 0.00 4.26 -4.66
N ARG A 43 1.13 4.99 -4.62
CA ARG A 43 1.57 5.69 -3.40
C ARG A 43 0.54 6.67 -2.85
N ARG A 44 -0.13 7.45 -3.72
CA ARG A 44 -1.20 8.38 -3.30
C ARG A 44 -2.37 7.61 -2.70
N MET A 45 -2.77 6.49 -3.30
CA MET A 45 -3.82 5.62 -2.79
C MET A 45 -3.46 5.04 -1.42
N MET A 46 -2.22 4.55 -1.24
CA MET A 46 -1.72 4.09 0.07
C MET A 46 -1.76 5.20 1.14
N ARG A 47 -1.38 6.44 0.78
CA ARG A 47 -1.48 7.59 1.69
C ARG A 47 -2.93 7.92 2.05
N GLN A 48 -3.84 7.80 1.08
CA GLN A 48 -5.27 8.00 1.31
C GLN A 48 -5.83 6.92 2.24
N LEU A 49 -5.45 5.66 2.05
CA LEU A 49 -5.81 4.55 2.92
C LEU A 49 -5.30 4.81 4.35
N LEU A 50 -4.03 5.19 4.50
CA LEU A 50 -3.43 5.49 5.79
C LEU A 50 -4.18 6.60 6.55
N ARG A 51 -4.60 7.65 5.83
CA ARG A 51 -5.41 8.73 6.43
C ARG A 51 -6.78 8.20 6.86
N ARG A 52 -7.49 7.51 5.96
CA ARG A 52 -8.82 6.98 6.25
C ARG A 52 -8.84 6.00 7.43
N ILE A 53 -7.82 5.15 7.58
CA ILE A 53 -7.72 4.25 8.73
C ILE A 53 -7.58 5.05 10.03
N LYS A 54 -6.71 6.06 10.07
CA LYS A 54 -6.55 6.94 11.25
C LYS A 54 -7.78 7.77 11.56
N ASP A 55 -8.48 8.24 10.52
CA ASP A 55 -9.71 9.01 10.66
C ASP A 55 -10.88 8.10 11.13
N LYS A 56 -10.86 6.81 10.75
CA LYS A 56 -11.80 5.79 11.23
C LYS A 56 -11.73 5.59 12.73
N ASP A 57 -10.52 5.54 13.30
CA ASP A 57 -10.31 5.51 14.75
C ASP A 57 -10.96 6.71 15.45
N ALA A 58 -11.16 7.82 14.74
CA ALA A 58 -11.77 9.03 15.28
C ALA A 58 -13.29 9.15 15.06
N GLN A 59 -13.88 8.50 14.04
CA GLN A 59 -15.28 8.74 13.62
C GLN A 59 -16.14 7.48 13.34
N GLY A 60 -15.58 6.27 13.36
CA GLY A 60 -16.35 5.01 13.26
C GLY A 60 -16.97 4.66 11.89
N ASN A 61 -16.71 5.44 10.83
CA ASN A 61 -17.33 5.24 9.51
C ASN A 61 -16.55 4.28 8.60
N VAL A 62 -17.19 3.22 8.10
CA VAL A 62 -16.61 2.20 7.20
C VAL A 62 -16.83 2.58 5.73
N GLY A 63 -16.20 3.66 5.26
CA GLY A 63 -16.25 4.03 3.83
C GLY A 63 -15.15 3.36 3.01
N ASN A 64 -15.51 2.37 2.18
CA ASN A 64 -14.75 1.76 1.07
C ASN A 64 -13.23 1.56 1.29
N LEU A 65 -12.83 1.14 2.51
CA LEU A 65 -11.41 0.83 2.79
C LEU A 65 -10.94 -0.38 2.00
N ASP A 66 -11.79 -1.41 1.92
CA ASP A 66 -11.49 -2.67 1.22
C ASP A 66 -11.36 -2.45 -0.28
N GLU A 67 -12.21 -1.59 -0.88
CA GLU A 67 -12.08 -1.22 -2.29
C GLU A 67 -10.77 -0.48 -2.56
N LEU A 68 -10.41 0.48 -1.69
CA LEU A 68 -9.17 1.23 -1.84
C LEU A 68 -7.94 0.31 -1.66
N PHE A 69 -8.00 -0.61 -0.71
CA PHE A 69 -6.97 -1.62 -0.51
C PHE A 69 -6.86 -2.56 -1.71
N GLY A 70 -7.98 -3.09 -2.21
CA GLY A 70 -8.02 -3.93 -3.40
C GLY A 70 -7.46 -3.23 -4.64
N ALA A 71 -7.77 -1.95 -4.83
CA ALA A 71 -7.23 -1.16 -5.93
C ALA A 71 -5.70 -0.92 -5.80
N ILE A 72 -5.17 -0.79 -4.58
CA ILE A 72 -3.72 -0.72 -4.32
C ILE A 72 -3.05 -2.04 -4.73
N ILE A 73 -3.58 -3.18 -4.29
CA ILE A 73 -3.01 -4.50 -4.59
C ILE A 73 -3.06 -4.76 -6.10
N LEU A 74 -4.20 -4.49 -6.75
CA LEU A 74 -4.34 -4.60 -8.20
C LEU A 74 -3.33 -3.72 -8.96
N GLY A 75 -3.17 -2.46 -8.54
CA GLY A 75 -2.20 -1.55 -9.14
C GLY A 75 -0.76 -2.07 -9.02
N LEU A 76 -0.39 -2.63 -7.86
CA LEU A 76 0.92 -3.27 -7.67
C LEU A 76 1.09 -4.48 -8.59
N SER A 77 0.06 -5.32 -8.75
CA SER A 77 0.12 -6.48 -9.65
C SER A 77 0.29 -6.09 -11.11
N ILE A 78 -0.37 -5.01 -11.56
CA ILE A 78 -0.20 -4.47 -12.92
C ILE A 78 1.21 -3.92 -13.08
N LEU A 79 1.68 -3.10 -12.14
CA LEU A 79 3.02 -2.53 -12.15
C LEU A 79 4.12 -3.61 -12.19
N TYR A 80 3.93 -4.73 -11.47
CA TYR A 80 4.83 -5.88 -11.53
C TYR A 80 4.96 -6.47 -12.94
N LEU A 81 3.86 -6.52 -13.70
CA LEU A 81 3.85 -7.06 -15.05
C LEU A 81 4.49 -6.12 -16.07
N GLU A 82 4.44 -4.81 -15.84
CA GLU A 82 4.97 -3.77 -16.73
C GLU A 82 6.48 -3.55 -16.58
N ILE A 83 7.01 -3.73 -15.38
CA ILE A 83 8.45 -3.60 -15.12
C ILE A 83 9.19 -4.75 -15.78
N GLU A 84 10.24 -4.49 -16.56
CA GLU A 84 11.09 -5.55 -17.12
C GLU A 84 12.21 -5.98 -16.17
N GLU A 85 12.74 -5.03 -15.40
CA GLU A 85 13.91 -5.24 -14.53
C GLU A 85 13.55 -6.05 -13.27
N GLU A 86 14.15 -7.23 -13.13
CA GLU A 86 13.79 -8.20 -12.08
C GLU A 86 13.94 -7.65 -10.65
N LEU A 87 15.01 -6.90 -10.38
CA LEU A 87 15.22 -6.28 -9.06
C LEU A 87 14.08 -5.34 -8.65
N LYS A 88 13.47 -4.64 -9.62
CA LYS A 88 12.34 -3.76 -9.37
C LYS A 88 11.03 -4.55 -9.21
N LYS A 89 10.87 -5.66 -9.91
CA LYS A 89 9.77 -6.61 -9.69
C LYS A 89 9.80 -7.19 -8.27
N GLU A 90 10.97 -7.62 -7.82
CA GLU A 90 11.18 -8.10 -6.44
C GLU A 90 10.80 -7.02 -5.43
N GLN A 91 11.15 -5.75 -5.68
CA GLN A 91 10.72 -4.64 -4.83
C GLN A 91 9.19 -4.48 -4.81
N VAL A 92 8.50 -4.64 -5.93
CA VAL A 92 7.02 -4.64 -5.97
C VAL A 92 6.43 -5.78 -5.14
N MET A 93 6.98 -6.99 -5.26
CA MET A 93 6.54 -8.14 -4.47
C MET A 93 6.73 -7.90 -2.97
N VAL A 94 7.90 -7.38 -2.56
CA VAL A 94 8.16 -7.00 -1.17
C VAL A 94 7.16 -5.96 -0.65
N ILE A 95 6.75 -5.00 -1.50
CA ILE A 95 5.71 -4.03 -1.14
C ILE A 95 4.35 -4.71 -0.96
N GLN A 96 4.00 -5.68 -1.81
CA GLN A 96 2.76 -6.46 -1.67
C GLN A 96 2.77 -7.29 -0.39
N ASP A 97 3.87 -7.98 -0.10
CA ASP A 97 4.03 -8.80 1.10
C ASP A 97 3.87 -7.97 2.37
N MET A 98 4.44 -6.76 2.40
CA MET A 98 4.24 -5.83 3.52
C MET A 98 2.75 -5.55 3.77
N LEU A 99 1.94 -5.42 2.71
CA LEU A 99 0.53 -5.08 2.84
C LEU A 99 -0.36 -6.27 3.20
N LEU A 100 0.07 -7.49 2.87
CA LEU A 100 -0.69 -8.73 3.07
C LEU A 100 -0.27 -9.51 4.33
N SER A 101 0.80 -9.07 5.01
CA SER A 101 1.28 -9.58 6.29
C SER A 101 0.61 -8.88 7.47
#